data_AF-A0A6J3LNY9-F1
#
_entry.id   AF-A0A6J3LNY9-F1
#
_cell.length_a   1.000
_cell.length_b   1.000
_cell.length_c   1.000
_cell.angle_alpha   90.00
_cell.angle_beta   90.00
_cell.angle_gamma   90.00
#
_symmetry.space_group_name_H-M   'P 1'
#
loop_
_entity.id
_entity.type
_entity.pdbx_description
1 polymer ?
#
loop_
_entity_poly.entity_id
_entity_poly.type
_entity_poly.pdbx_seq_one_letter_code
_entity_poly.pdbx_strand_id
1 'polypeptide(L)'
;MTPVTPVDLAGITALRDVIRRDVQDLDSGSHHRLQKHVQKLSKAAEISFAEYALLERRNDFLQKTNSEARVRRSTRPKVIGTARVMSYEDLERARDERALRDARPISKRRSSARAVAHNAINEPSNVVQTNINLVSVQERRTEPLIQGQEEYRVPTARMW
;
A
#
# COMPACT_ATOMS: atom_id res chain seq x y z
N MET A 1 -1.70 -16.98 49.11
CA MET A 1 -1.34 -17.29 47.72
C MET A 1 -1.03 -16.00 46.97
N THR A 2 0.05 -15.94 46.20
CA THR A 2 0.39 -14.76 45.39
C THR A 2 -0.24 -14.87 44.01
N PRO A 3 -1.01 -13.89 43.53
CA PRO A 3 -1.61 -13.92 42.21
C PRO A 3 -0.55 -13.80 41.11
N VAL A 4 -0.79 -14.50 40.01
CA VAL A 4 -0.02 -14.39 38.76
C VAL A 4 -0.18 -12.96 38.22
N THR A 5 0.84 -12.44 37.53
CA THR A 5 0.75 -11.13 36.88
C THR A 5 -0.40 -11.17 35.86
N PRO A 6 -1.43 -10.32 36.01
CA PRO A 6 -2.54 -10.33 35.07
C PRO A 6 -2.10 -9.73 33.73
N VAL A 7 -2.59 -10.32 32.64
CA VAL A 7 -2.39 -9.82 31.27
C VAL A 7 -3.66 -9.13 30.77
N ASP A 8 -4.83 -9.58 31.24
CA ASP A 8 -6.12 -9.13 30.75
C ASP A 8 -6.76 -8.10 31.70
N LEU A 9 -7.69 -7.29 31.17
CA LEU A 9 -8.43 -6.28 31.93
C LEU A 9 -9.19 -6.87 33.12
N ALA A 10 -9.77 -8.06 32.97
CA ALA A 10 -10.46 -8.78 34.05
C ALA A 10 -9.49 -9.14 35.19
N GLY A 11 -8.26 -9.55 34.86
CA GLY A 11 -7.23 -9.83 35.85
C GLY A 11 -6.74 -8.57 36.56
N ILE A 12 -6.58 -7.45 35.83
CA ILE A 12 -6.18 -6.16 36.39
C ILE A 12 -7.25 -5.62 37.35
N THR A 13 -8.53 -5.69 36.97
CA THR A 13 -9.65 -5.25 37.82
C THR A 13 -9.77 -6.11 39.07
N ALA A 14 -9.67 -7.43 38.94
CA ALA A 14 -9.64 -8.34 40.09
C ALA A 14 -8.47 -8.04 41.04
N LEU A 15 -7.27 -7.80 40.51
CA LEU A 15 -6.08 -7.46 41.30
C LEU A 15 -6.26 -6.12 42.04
N ARG A 16 -6.85 -5.12 41.38
CA ARG A 16 -7.20 -3.82 41.99
C ARG A 16 -8.16 -3.99 43.16
N ASP A 17 -9.16 -4.87 43.03
CA ASP A 17 -10.15 -5.10 44.10
C ASP A 17 -9.53 -5.91 45.27
N VAL A 18 -8.53 -6.76 45.01
CA VAL A 18 -7.71 -7.39 46.06
C VAL A 18 -6.87 -6.34 46.79
N ILE A 19 -6.18 -5.45 46.07
CA ILE A 19 -5.40 -4.35 46.66
C ILE A 19 -6.29 -3.49 47.56
N ARG A 20 -7.51 -3.15 47.12
CA ARG A 20 -8.46 -2.37 47.91
C ARG A 20 -8.81 -3.04 49.25
N ARG A 21 -8.93 -4.37 49.27
CA ARG A 21 -9.17 -5.14 50.51
C ARG A 21 -7.94 -5.17 51.40
N ASP A 22 -6.76 -5.39 50.83
CA ASP A 22 -5.51 -5.42 51.60
C ASP A 22 -5.18 -4.04 52.23
N VAL A 23 -5.63 -2.93 51.63
CA VAL A 23 -5.52 -1.58 52.22
C VAL A 23 -6.48 -1.36 53.40
N GLN A 24 -7.61 -2.06 53.43
CA GLN A 24 -8.59 -1.94 54.52
C GLN A 24 -8.18 -2.76 55.76
N ASP A 25 -7.38 -3.80 55.56
CA ASP A 25 -6.88 -4.71 56.59
C ASP A 25 -5.38 -4.49 56.80
N LEU A 26 -4.99 -3.40 57.49
CA LEU A 26 -3.60 -2.99 57.67
C LEU A 26 -2.94 -3.71 58.87
N ASP A 27 -2.56 -4.97 58.67
CA ASP A 27 -1.70 -5.73 59.57
C ASP A 27 -0.27 -5.89 58.98
N SER A 28 0.67 -6.40 59.77
CA SER A 28 2.06 -6.58 59.32
C SER A 28 2.21 -7.58 58.15
N GLY A 29 1.32 -8.57 58.04
CA GLY A 29 1.29 -9.53 56.93
C GLY A 29 0.67 -8.97 55.65
N SER A 30 -0.26 -8.03 55.78
CA SER A 30 -1.00 -7.38 54.70
C SER A 30 -0.12 -6.34 54.02
N HIS A 31 0.76 -5.66 54.74
CA HIS A 31 1.76 -4.78 54.15
C HIS A 31 2.64 -5.49 53.10
N HIS A 32 3.12 -6.70 53.43
CA HIS A 32 3.92 -7.50 52.49
C HIS A 32 3.10 -7.98 51.28
N ARG A 33 1.85 -8.40 51.51
CA ARG A 33 0.94 -8.84 50.43
C ARG A 33 0.57 -7.67 49.51
N LEU A 34 0.26 -6.52 50.09
CA LEU A 34 -0.04 -5.27 49.38
C LEU A 34 1.14 -4.84 48.51
N GLN A 35 2.35 -4.84 49.06
CA GLN A 35 3.56 -4.52 48.29
C GLN A 35 3.71 -5.44 47.07
N LYS A 36 3.51 -6.75 47.23
CA LYS A 36 3.56 -7.71 46.12
C LYS A 36 2.47 -7.44 45.08
N HIS A 37 1.24 -7.16 45.51
CA HIS A 37 0.13 -6.90 44.60
C HIS A 37 0.33 -5.59 43.81
N VAL A 38 0.86 -4.55 44.44
CA VAL A 38 1.23 -3.29 43.77
C VAL A 38 2.34 -3.52 42.74
N GLN A 39 3.38 -4.29 43.10
CA GLN A 39 4.44 -4.66 42.14
C GLN A 39 3.87 -5.42 40.93
N LYS A 40 2.92 -6.34 41.16
CA LYS A 40 2.24 -7.07 40.07
C LYS A 40 1.41 -6.16 39.19
N LEU A 41 0.69 -5.21 39.77
CA LEU A 41 -0.10 -4.24 39.02
C LEU A 41 0.81 -3.34 38.17
N SER A 42 1.93 -2.85 38.75
CA SER A 42 2.95 -2.09 38.01
C SER A 42 3.49 -2.90 36.84
N LYS A 43 3.80 -4.17 37.08
CA LYS A 43 4.34 -5.03 36.03
C LYS A 43 3.34 -5.30 34.90
N ALA A 44 2.07 -5.49 35.24
CA ALA A 44 1.00 -5.63 34.26
C ALA A 44 0.88 -4.36 33.42
N ALA A 45 0.88 -3.18 34.04
CA ALA A 45 0.83 -1.90 33.33
C ALA A 45 2.02 -1.70 32.38
N GLU A 46 3.25 -1.99 32.82
CA GLU A 46 4.44 -1.95 31.97
C GLU A 46 4.29 -2.82 30.72
N ILE A 47 3.80 -4.05 30.89
CA ILE A 47 3.60 -5.00 29.80
C ILE A 47 2.52 -4.47 28.83
N SER A 48 1.39 -4.01 29.36
CA SER A 48 0.30 -3.48 28.53
C SER A 48 0.74 -2.25 27.72
N PHE A 49 1.52 -1.34 28.32
CA PHE A 49 2.05 -0.18 27.59
C PHE A 49 3.09 -0.58 26.53
N ALA A 50 3.97 -1.53 26.85
CA ALA A 50 4.93 -2.04 25.88
C ALA A 50 4.22 -2.71 24.69
N GLU A 51 3.21 -3.52 24.96
CA GLU A 51 2.39 -4.16 23.92
C GLU A 51 1.65 -3.14 23.07
N TYR A 52 1.01 -2.14 23.70
CA TYR A 52 0.33 -1.06 22.99
C TYR A 52 1.28 -0.31 22.05
N ALA A 53 2.47 0.07 22.52
CA ALA A 53 3.47 0.76 21.69
C ALA A 53 3.94 -0.08 20.49
N LEU A 54 4.06 -1.41 20.65
CA LEU A 54 4.38 -2.32 19.55
C LEU A 54 3.24 -2.43 18.53
N LEU A 55 2.00 -2.53 19.00
CA LEU A 55 0.81 -2.60 18.16
C LEU A 55 0.59 -1.30 17.37
N GLU A 56 0.73 -0.14 18.03
CA GLU A 56 0.66 1.17 17.40
C GLU A 56 1.71 1.31 16.29
N ARG A 57 2.98 1.00 16.59
CA ARG A 57 4.05 1.03 15.60
C ARG A 57 3.80 0.09 14.43
N ARG A 58 3.24 -1.09 14.67
CA ARG A 58 2.88 -2.05 13.62
C ARG A 58 1.76 -1.52 12.74
N ASN A 59 0.72 -0.94 13.33
CA ASN A 59 -0.39 -0.34 12.62
C ASN A 59 0.07 0.83 11.73
N ASP A 60 0.92 1.71 12.25
CA ASP A 60 1.53 2.80 11.47
C ASP A 60 2.33 2.31 10.27
N PHE A 61 3.14 1.26 10.49
CA PHE A 61 3.91 0.64 9.41
C PHE A 61 2.98 0.10 8.32
N LEU A 62 1.94 -0.65 8.70
CA LEU A 62 0.97 -1.21 7.77
C LEU A 62 0.18 -0.12 7.03
N GLN A 63 -0.19 0.97 7.71
CA GLN A 63 -0.89 2.09 7.10
C GLN A 63 -0.02 2.78 6.04
N LYS A 64 1.28 2.97 6.30
CA LYS A 64 2.23 3.51 5.32
C LYS A 64 2.35 2.60 4.10
N THR A 65 2.59 1.31 4.30
CA THR A 65 2.71 0.35 3.20
C THR A 65 1.40 0.21 2.40
N ASN A 66 0.26 0.16 3.07
CA ASN A 66 -1.04 0.04 2.41
C ASN A 66 -1.41 1.29 1.63
N SER A 67 -1.14 2.48 2.17
CA SER A 67 -1.39 3.73 1.45
C SER A 67 -0.53 3.82 0.20
N GLU A 68 0.74 3.44 0.28
CA GLU A 68 1.63 3.35 -0.89
C GLU A 68 1.16 2.29 -1.89
N ALA A 69 0.83 1.08 -1.44
CA ALA A 69 0.35 0.00 -2.31
C ALA A 69 -0.94 0.40 -3.04
N ARG A 70 -1.84 1.14 -2.37
CA ARG A 70 -3.06 1.69 -2.97
C ARG A 70 -2.70 2.69 -4.07
N VAL A 71 -1.76 3.61 -3.82
CA VAL A 71 -1.28 4.56 -4.84
C VAL A 71 -0.64 3.85 -6.02
N ARG A 72 0.19 2.83 -5.80
CA ARG A 72 0.82 2.04 -6.87
C ARG A 72 -0.21 1.30 -7.74
N ARG A 73 -1.29 0.78 -7.13
CA ARG A 73 -2.38 0.12 -7.86
C ARG A 73 -3.24 1.12 -8.65
N SER A 74 -3.52 2.30 -8.10
CA SER A 74 -4.35 3.31 -8.77
C SER A 74 -3.60 4.09 -9.85
N THR A 75 -2.29 4.28 -9.65
CA THR A 75 -1.44 4.99 -10.61
C THR A 75 -1.25 4.10 -11.82
N ARG A 76 -1.85 4.49 -12.95
CA ARG A 76 -1.62 3.81 -14.22
C ARG A 76 -0.10 3.79 -14.50
N PRO A 77 0.47 2.65 -14.91
CA PRO A 77 1.90 2.57 -15.20
C PRO A 77 2.25 3.61 -16.27
N LYS A 78 3.31 4.39 -16.03
CA LYS A 78 3.87 5.28 -17.04
C LYS A 78 4.51 4.40 -18.11
N VAL A 79 3.76 4.17 -19.18
CA VAL A 79 4.28 3.50 -20.38
C VAL A 79 5.38 4.40 -20.94
N ILE A 80 6.65 4.00 -20.79
CA ILE A 80 7.82 4.73 -21.33
C ILE A 80 7.76 4.81 -22.87
N GLY A 81 6.91 3.98 -23.48
CA GLY A 81 6.54 3.95 -24.88
C GLY A 81 6.10 2.54 -25.23
N THR A 82 5.40 2.39 -26.36
CA THR A 82 5.19 1.06 -26.94
C THR A 82 6.51 0.64 -27.59
N ALA A 83 7.22 -0.30 -26.98
CA ALA A 83 8.42 -0.85 -27.59
C ALA A 83 8.00 -1.64 -28.85
N ARG A 84 8.33 -1.10 -30.03
CA ARG A 84 8.18 -1.81 -31.30
C ARG A 84 9.49 -2.52 -31.62
N VAL A 85 9.43 -3.85 -31.79
CA VAL A 85 10.55 -4.61 -32.35
C VAL A 85 10.66 -4.22 -33.82
N MET A 86 11.74 -3.52 -34.18
CA MET A 86 12.01 -3.16 -35.56
C MET A 86 12.46 -4.40 -36.34
N SER A 87 11.84 -4.63 -37.49
CA SER A 87 12.28 -5.64 -38.45
C SER A 87 13.52 -5.16 -39.21
N TYR A 88 14.22 -6.08 -39.89
CA TYR A 88 15.35 -5.70 -40.74
C TYR A 88 14.95 -4.67 -41.81
N GLU A 89 13.74 -4.78 -42.36
CA GLU A 89 13.19 -3.81 -43.32
C GLU A 89 12.99 -2.41 -42.72
N ASP A 90 12.64 -2.31 -41.44
CA ASP A 90 12.53 -1.02 -40.76
C ASP A 90 13.90 -0.33 -40.63
N LEU A 91 14.96 -1.13 -40.40
CA LEU A 91 16.33 -0.63 -40.33
C LEU A 91 16.83 -0.18 -41.71
N GLU A 92 16.45 -0.88 -42.77
CA GLU A 92 16.79 -0.52 -44.15
C GLU A 92 16.10 0.78 -44.57
N ARG A 93 14.79 0.91 -44.32
CA ARG A 93 14.06 2.17 -44.54
C ARG A 93 14.67 3.35 -43.78
N ALA A 94 15.07 3.15 -42.53
CA ALA A 94 15.72 4.20 -41.74
C ALA A 94 17.10 4.61 -42.28
N ARG A 95 17.84 3.68 -42.90
CA ARG A 95 19.12 3.96 -43.57
C ARG A 95 18.91 4.77 -44.84
N ASP A 96 17.92 4.40 -45.65
CA ASP A 96 17.59 5.10 -46.89
C ASP A 96 17.11 6.53 -46.61
N GLU A 97 16.24 6.72 -45.62
CA GLU A 97 15.80 8.04 -45.19
C GLU A 97 16.97 8.91 -44.70
N ARG A 98 17.94 8.31 -43.99
CA ARG A 98 19.14 9.01 -43.54
C ARG A 98 20.03 9.41 -44.72
N ALA A 99 20.27 8.51 -45.67
CA ALA A 99 21.03 8.81 -46.88
C ALA A 99 20.38 9.94 -47.70
N LEU A 100 19.05 9.91 -47.85
CA LEU A 100 18.28 10.97 -48.49
C LEU A 100 18.37 12.30 -47.74
N ARG A 101 18.41 12.28 -46.40
CA ARG A 101 18.58 13.48 -45.58
C ARG A 101 19.99 14.05 -45.68
N ASP A 102 20.99 13.21 -45.79
CA ASP A 102 22.39 13.62 -45.88
C ASP A 102 22.77 14.17 -47.25
N ALA A 103 22.15 13.65 -48.31
CA ALA A 103 22.28 14.15 -49.69
C ALA A 103 21.59 15.51 -49.91
N ARG A 104 20.71 15.96 -49.01
CA ARG A 104 20.09 17.30 -49.14
C ARG A 104 21.14 18.39 -48.88
N PRO A 105 21.08 19.52 -49.61
CA PRO A 105 22.01 20.63 -49.38
C PRO A 105 21.89 21.14 -47.93
N ILE A 106 23.02 21.52 -47.35
CA ILE A 106 23.17 21.86 -45.92
C ILE A 106 22.18 22.94 -45.47
N SER A 107 21.81 23.88 -46.35
CA SER A 107 20.80 24.92 -46.08
C SER A 107 19.40 24.34 -45.84
N LYS A 108 19.01 23.30 -46.60
CA LYS A 108 17.73 22.59 -46.44
C LYS A 108 17.76 21.58 -45.29
N ARG A 109 18.94 21.08 -44.90
CA ARG A 109 19.12 20.25 -43.69
C ARG A 109 18.92 21.06 -42.41
N ARG A 110 19.50 22.28 -42.35
CA ARG A 110 19.38 23.19 -41.20
C ARG A 110 17.96 23.74 -40.99
N SER A 111 17.24 24.10 -42.06
CA SER A 111 15.85 24.58 -41.94
C SER A 111 14.91 23.48 -41.45
N SER A 112 15.09 22.24 -41.93
CA SER A 112 14.33 21.09 -41.46
C SER A 112 14.65 20.72 -40.01
N ALA A 113 15.92 20.78 -39.58
CA ALA A 113 16.29 20.51 -38.20
C ALA A 113 15.69 21.54 -37.23
N ARG A 114 15.63 22.81 -37.64
CA ARG A 114 15.01 23.89 -36.85
C ARG A 114 13.49 23.72 -36.74
N ALA A 115 12.82 23.22 -37.78
CA ALA A 115 11.39 22.89 -37.75
C ALA A 115 11.07 21.70 -36.83
N VAL A 116 11.91 20.65 -36.85
CA VAL A 116 11.76 19.50 -35.94
C VAL A 116 11.99 19.90 -34.48
N ALA A 117 12.95 20.78 -34.21
CA ALA A 117 13.18 21.31 -32.86
C ALA A 117 12.00 22.16 -32.35
N HIS A 118 11.35 22.95 -33.22
CA HIS A 118 10.16 23.73 -32.84
C HIS A 118 8.92 22.85 -32.60
N ASN A 119 8.81 21.72 -33.29
CA ASN A 119 7.75 20.73 -33.07
C ASN A 119 7.99 19.83 -31.84
N ALA A 120 9.25 19.59 -31.47
CA ALA A 120 9.58 18.87 -30.24
C ALA A 120 9.30 19.70 -28.97
N ILE A 121 9.30 21.03 -29.08
CA ILE A 121 8.87 21.96 -28.01
C ILE A 121 7.34 22.06 -27.97
N ASN A 122 6.66 21.80 -29.09
CA ASN A 122 5.20 21.78 -29.23
C ASN A 122 4.69 20.34 -29.45
N GLU A 123 5.10 19.35 -28.65
CA GLU A 123 4.28 18.15 -28.56
C GLU A 123 2.93 18.59 -27.95
N PRO A 124 1.79 18.51 -28.68
CA PRO A 124 0.53 18.57 -27.98
C PRO A 124 0.54 17.34 -27.07
N SER A 125 0.46 17.59 -25.76
CA SER A 125 -0.09 16.62 -24.82
C SER A 125 -1.42 16.17 -25.41
N ASN A 126 -1.42 15.07 -26.18
CA ASN A 126 -2.61 14.36 -26.58
C ASN A 126 -3.11 13.61 -25.34
N VAL A 127 -3.49 14.38 -24.33
CA VAL A 127 -4.48 13.96 -23.35
C VAL A 127 -5.77 13.92 -24.14
N VAL A 128 -6.10 12.75 -24.68
CA VAL A 128 -7.46 12.47 -25.09
C VAL A 128 -8.31 12.59 -23.83
N GLN A 129 -8.86 13.79 -23.60
CA GLN A 129 -9.97 14.01 -22.67
C GLN A 129 -11.18 13.26 -23.23
N THR A 130 -11.27 11.98 -22.90
CA THR A 130 -12.54 11.28 -23.02
C THR A 130 -13.41 11.73 -21.86
N ASN A 131 -14.21 12.77 -22.12
CA ASN A 131 -15.45 13.01 -21.38
C ASN A 131 -16.31 11.76 -21.55
N ILE A 132 -16.33 10.91 -20.53
CA ILE A 132 -17.24 9.77 -20.48
C ILE A 132 -18.53 10.27 -19.82
N ASN A 133 -19.39 10.86 -20.65
CA ASN A 133 -20.81 10.89 -20.34
C ASN A 133 -21.32 9.44 -20.28
N LEU A 134 -22.10 9.15 -19.24
CA LEU A 134 -22.83 7.91 -19.05
C LEU A 134 -23.59 7.53 -20.34
N VAL A 135 -23.25 6.39 -20.93
CA VAL A 135 -24.19 5.59 -21.71
C VAL A 135 -23.92 4.13 -21.38
N SER A 136 -24.87 3.53 -20.68
CA SER A 136 -24.98 2.09 -20.46
C SER A 136 -25.18 1.39 -21.80
N VAL A 137 -24.23 0.55 -22.20
CA VAL A 137 -24.43 -0.44 -23.26
C VAL A 137 -24.20 -1.81 -22.68
N GLN A 138 -25.31 -2.55 -22.65
CA GLN A 138 -25.46 -3.87 -22.07
C GLN A 138 -25.09 -4.88 -23.15
N GLU A 139 -23.91 -5.50 -23.02
CA GLU A 139 -23.45 -6.50 -23.98
C GLU A 139 -23.57 -7.89 -23.38
N ARG A 140 -24.53 -8.67 -23.91
CA ARG A 140 -24.60 -10.12 -23.73
C ARG A 140 -23.69 -10.76 -24.77
N ARG A 141 -22.78 -11.66 -24.35
CA ARG A 141 -22.61 -12.99 -24.99
C ARG A 141 -21.58 -13.88 -24.28
N THR A 142 -22.10 -15.01 -23.82
CA THR A 142 -21.62 -16.40 -23.96
C THR A 142 -20.19 -16.78 -23.52
N GLU A 143 -20.16 -17.61 -22.47
CA GLU A 143 -19.01 -18.35 -21.95
C GLU A 143 -18.55 -19.49 -22.87
N PRO A 144 -17.25 -19.85 -22.86
CA PRO A 144 -16.79 -21.21 -23.03
C PRO A 144 -16.54 -21.88 -21.68
N LEU A 145 -17.02 -23.12 -21.57
CA LEU A 145 -16.83 -24.05 -20.46
C LEU A 145 -15.34 -24.35 -20.25
N ILE A 146 -14.75 -23.90 -19.13
CA ILE A 146 -13.50 -24.44 -18.58
C ILE A 146 -13.75 -24.88 -17.14
N GLN A 147 -13.57 -26.17 -16.94
CA GLN A 147 -13.84 -26.93 -15.74
C GLN A 147 -12.74 -26.68 -14.70
N GLY A 148 -13.12 -26.15 -13.53
CA GLY A 148 -12.43 -26.32 -12.25
C GLY A 148 -11.12 -25.54 -12.03
N GLN A 149 -11.23 -24.28 -11.64
CA GLN A 149 -10.31 -23.70 -10.65
C GLN A 149 -11.16 -22.93 -9.63
N GLU A 150 -11.18 -23.42 -8.39
CA GLU A 150 -11.82 -22.72 -7.28
C GLU A 150 -11.19 -21.35 -7.12
N GLU A 151 -12.01 -20.33 -7.36
CA GLU A 151 -11.64 -18.93 -7.19
C GLU A 151 -11.34 -18.69 -5.71
N TYR A 152 -10.06 -18.53 -5.35
CA TYR A 152 -9.64 -18.29 -3.98
C TYR A 152 -10.29 -17.01 -3.46
N ARG A 153 -11.31 -17.17 -2.61
CA ARG A 153 -12.03 -16.07 -1.98
C ARG A 153 -11.39 -15.79 -0.62
N VAL A 154 -10.84 -14.58 -0.47
CA VAL A 154 -10.24 -14.14 0.80
C VAL A 154 -11.33 -14.17 1.90
N PRO A 155 -11.15 -14.93 2.99
CA PRO A 155 -12.15 -15.00 4.05
C PRO A 155 -12.26 -13.64 4.72
N THR A 156 -13.41 -12.98 4.54
CA THR A 156 -13.72 -11.73 5.20
C THR A 156 -14.32 -12.06 6.56
N ALA A 157 -13.64 -11.67 7.64
CA ALA A 157 -14.15 -11.86 9.00
C ALA A 157 -15.49 -11.12 9.15
N ARG A 158 -16.56 -11.86 9.43
CA ARG A 158 -17.83 -11.27 9.88
C ARG A 158 -17.63 -10.84 11.33
N MET A 159 -17.60 -9.54 11.57
CA MET A 159 -17.70 -9.00 12.92
C MET A 159 -19.14 -9.21 13.40
N TRP A 160 -19.30 -9.99 14.46
CA TRP A 160 -20.51 -10.02 15.29
C TRP A 160 -20.28 -9.13 16.50
#